data_AF-A0A559GN30-F1
#
_entry.id   AF-A0A559GN30-F1
#
_cell.length_a   1.000
_cell.length_b   1.000
_cell.length_c   1.000
_cell.angle_alpha   90.00
_cell.angle_beta   90.00
_cell.angle_gamma   90.00
#
_symmetry.space_group_name_H-M   'P 1'
#
loop_
_entity.id
_entity.type
_entity.pdbx_description
1 polymer ?
#
loop_
_entity_poly.entity_id
_entity_poly.type
_entity_poly.pdbx_seq_one_letter_code
_entity_poly.pdbx_strand_id
1 'polypeptide(L)' 'PENFEITIRELVPKLGAGFIVALTGDVMTMPGLPKRPAALNMDVESDGTVLGLF' A
#
# COMPACT_ATOMS: atom_id res chain seq x y z
N PRO A 1 -5.87 -21.78 12.38
CA PRO A 1 -5.14 -21.51 13.63
C PRO A 1 -6.13 -21.14 14.75
N GLU A 2 -6.04 -21.82 15.88
CA GLU A 2 -6.91 -21.60 17.05
C GLU A 2 -6.03 -21.40 18.29
N ASN A 3 -6.55 -20.70 19.32
CA ASN A 3 -5.87 -20.47 20.61
C ASN A 3 -4.52 -19.73 20.51
N PHE A 4 -4.50 -18.56 19.85
CA PHE A 4 -3.34 -17.67 19.87
C PHE A 4 -3.74 -16.28 20.37
N GLU A 5 -2.79 -15.59 21.01
CA GLU A 5 -2.98 -14.23 21.50
C GLU A 5 -2.60 -13.21 20.41
N ILE A 6 -3.39 -12.15 20.30
CA ILE A 6 -3.11 -11.02 19.41
C ILE A 6 -2.68 -9.83 20.26
N THR A 7 -1.47 -9.34 20.01
CA THR A 7 -0.98 -8.12 20.64
C THR A 7 -1.40 -6.91 19.82
N ILE A 8 -2.07 -5.94 20.45
CA ILE A 8 -2.36 -4.63 19.86
C ILE A 8 -1.26 -3.66 20.26
N ARG A 9 -0.58 -3.04 19.29
CA ARG A 9 0.49 -2.08 19.55
C ARG A 9 0.00 -0.64 19.66
N GLU A 10 -1.04 -0.29 18.89
CA GLU A 10 -1.55 1.08 18.80
C GLU A 10 -3.04 1.12 18.42
N LEU A 11 -3.74 2.14 18.91
CA LEU A 11 -5.12 2.47 18.53
C LEU A 11 -5.16 3.85 17.88
N VAL A 12 -5.64 3.93 16.63
CA VAL A 12 -5.74 5.18 15.88
C VAL A 12 -7.22 5.55 15.68
N PRO A 13 -7.75 6.59 16.36
CA PRO A 13 -9.13 7.02 16.16
C PRO A 13 -9.28 7.77 14.83
N LYS A 14 -10.16 7.28 13.95
CA LYS A 14 -10.55 7.95 12.70
C LYS A 14 -11.92 8.60 12.89
N LEU A 15 -11.94 9.71 13.63
CA LEU A 15 -13.16 10.40 14.06
C LEU A 15 -14.09 10.79 12.90
N GLY A 16 -13.52 11.20 11.75
CA GLY A 16 -14.31 11.51 10.56
C GLY A 16 -14.96 10.29 9.90
N ALA A 17 -14.35 9.11 10.03
CA ALA A 17 -14.88 7.86 9.48
C ALA A 17 -15.72 7.06 10.49
N GLY A 18 -15.69 7.44 11.77
CA GLY A 18 -16.53 6.85 12.83
C GLY A 18 -16.00 5.54 13.43
N PHE A 19 -14.70 5.22 13.28
CA PHE A 19 -14.12 3.99 13.83
C PHE A 19 -12.70 4.19 14.40
N ILE A 20 -12.24 3.18 15.17
CA ILE A 20 -10.87 3.10 15.70
C ILE A 20 -10.15 1.96 14.97
N VAL A 21 -8.95 2.22 14.49
CA VAL A 21 -8.07 1.20 13.89
C VAL A 21 -7.17 0.62 14.97
N ALA A 22 -7.21 -0.71 15.17
CA ALA A 22 -6.31 -1.42 16.07
C ALA A 22 -5.16 -2.05 15.27
N LEU A 23 -3.95 -1.55 15.47
CA LEU A 23 -2.75 -2.03 14.76
C LEU A 23 -2.10 -3.17 15.54
N THR A 24 -2.02 -4.34 14.91
CA THR A 24 -1.38 -5.55 15.46
C THR A 24 0.10 -5.65 15.11
N GLY A 25 0.56 -4.85 14.15
CA GLY A 25 1.92 -4.83 13.65
C GLY A 25 2.11 -3.66 12.70
N ASP A 26 3.22 -3.66 11.96
CA ASP A 26 3.51 -2.60 11.01
C ASP A 26 2.64 -2.74 9.75
N VAL A 27 1.91 -1.68 9.44
CA VAL A 27 1.06 -1.59 8.24
C VAL A 27 1.68 -0.58 7.29
N MET A 28 2.05 -1.03 6.08
CA MET A 28 2.55 -0.11 5.05
C MET A 28 1.40 0.70 4.46
N THR A 29 1.40 2.00 4.73
CA THR A 29 0.44 2.96 4.16
C THR A 29 0.97 3.66 2.90
N MET A 30 2.28 3.62 2.67
CA MET A 30 2.94 4.22 1.52
C MET A 30 3.92 3.20 0.92
N PRO A 31 3.52 2.46 -0.13
CA PRO A 31 4.39 1.48 -0.75
C PRO A 31 5.56 2.17 -1.47
N GLY A 32 6.76 1.62 -1.33
CA GLY A 32 7.93 2.04 -2.09
C GLY A 32 7.96 1.45 -3.50
N LEU A 33 8.89 1.94 -4.32
CA LEU A 33 9.16 1.37 -5.64
C LEU A 33 10.02 0.10 -5.52
N PRO A 34 9.77 -0.94 -6.35
CA PRO A 34 10.63 -2.11 -6.41
C PRO A 34 11.98 -1.77 -7.07
N LYS A 35 12.96 -2.68 -6.92
CA LYS A 35 14.32 -2.51 -7.48
C LYS A 35 14.36 -2.15 -8.97
N ARG A 36 13.41 -2.67 -9.76
CA ARG A 36 13.18 -2.29 -11.16
C ARG A 36 11.75 -1.74 -11.28
N PRO A 37 11.55 -0.41 -11.23
CA PRO A 37 10.22 0.16 -11.31
C PRO A 37 9.66 0.03 -12.73
N ALA A 38 8.33 -0.12 -12.85
CA ALA A 38 7.62 -0.17 -14.14
C ALA A 38 7.88 1.08 -15.01
N ALA A 39 8.18 2.21 -14.36
CA ALA A 39 8.58 3.45 -15.02
C ALA A 39 9.77 3.31 -15.98
N LEU A 40 10.65 2.31 -15.80
CA LEU A 40 11.75 2.06 -16.75
C LEU A 40 11.27 1.55 -18.12
N ASN A 41 10.05 1.02 -18.20
CA ASN A 41 9.46 0.51 -19.42
C ASN A 41 8.35 1.43 -19.96
N MET A 42 8.12 2.59 -19.31
CA MET A 42 7.09 3.55 -19.73
C MET A 42 7.66 4.50 -20.79
N ASP A 43 6.95 4.63 -21.90
CA ASP A 43 7.32 5.56 -22.98
C ASP A 43 6.07 5.94 -23.81
N VAL A 44 6.24 6.88 -24.75
CA VAL A 44 5.20 7.31 -25.69
C VAL A 44 5.73 7.16 -27.12
N GLU A 45 5.06 6.37 -27.94
CA GLU A 45 5.38 6.19 -29.36
C GLU A 45 5.07 7.47 -30.16
N SER A 46 5.62 7.56 -31.37
CA SER A 46 5.47 8.74 -32.25
C SER A 46 4.03 9.06 -32.64
N ASP A 47 3.12 8.10 -32.55
CA ASP A 47 1.69 8.25 -32.81
C ASP A 47 0.89 8.64 -31.55
N GLY A 48 1.56 8.77 -30.40
CA GLY A 48 0.96 9.08 -29.11
C GLY A 48 0.52 7.86 -28.29
N THR A 49 0.81 6.63 -28.74
CA THR A 49 0.49 5.41 -27.99
C THR A 49 1.40 5.27 -26.76
N VAL A 50 0.81 4.93 -25.60
CA VAL A 50 1.56 4.78 -24.34
C VAL A 50 2.00 3.33 -24.12
N LEU A 51 3.27 3.14 -23.81
CA LEU A 51 3.90 1.85 -23.51
C LEU A 51 4.10 1.67 -21.99
N GLY A 52 4.11 0.42 -21.53
CA GLY A 52 4.55 0.04 -20.17
C GLY A 52 3.64 0.45 -19.01
N LEU A 53 2.40 0.85 -19.31
CA LEU A 53 1.39 1.24 -18.31
C LEU A 53 0.58 0.07 -17.75
N PHE A 54 0.64 -1.09 -18.42
CA PHE A 54 -0.02 -2.35 -18.09
C PHE A 54 0.86 -3.53 -18.52
#